data_AF-A0A948G4U7-F1
#
_entry.id   AF-A0A948G4U7-F1
#
_cell.length_a   1.000
_cell.length_b   1.000
_cell.length_c   1.000
_cell.angle_alpha   90.00
_cell.angle_beta   90.00
_cell.angle_gamma   90.00
#
_symmetry.space_group_name_H-M   'P 1'
#
loop_
_entity.id
_entity.type
_entity.pdbx_description
1 polymer ?
#
loop_
_entity_poly.entity_id
_entity_poly.type
_entity_poly.pdbx_seq_one_letter_code
_entity_poly.pdbx_strand_id
1 'polypeptide(L)'
;MPEIGKYIYGIINSNPSTSLGISPEQCRKANKELAFGPLGITACETVKTIPYQDILAVASDTEIADYTYMRRDVLARNLVRHQKVIERISPEYTIIPMKLGTFARDEDEVILILSKGYHLIRDIFGKIAGKIEIDVASTWSDFPSLLKEAGEEGQIKEFKQSLLANSKGVTVDDQMKVGLMVQKAVERKNENCAKKVLDTLKVVSQNVKMHERIDDKMIANYAFLMDKTRIGHFYKKVEGLNRDFRGQINFRCVGPLPPYSFYTLEVKKIRFEEMDRARKLLNLGETASKEEIKKAHQSKAFIYHPDKNPNVPGIEKEFDEVTKAYNTLQEYCQRESCSFNEEEFKKNTILVKLKE
;
A
#
# COMPACT_ATOMS: atom_id res chain seq x y z
N MET A 1 -24.05 3.28 -22.76
CA MET A 1 -24.39 3.85 -21.45
C MET A 1 -23.26 3.52 -20.50
N PRO A 2 -22.85 4.42 -19.59
CA PRO A 2 -21.84 4.09 -18.59
C PRO A 2 -22.35 2.93 -17.72
N GLU A 3 -21.49 1.95 -17.48
CA GLU A 3 -21.80 0.79 -16.63
C GLU A 3 -21.72 1.25 -15.17
N ILE A 4 -22.86 1.21 -14.46
CA ILE A 4 -22.92 1.56 -13.04
C ILE A 4 -22.59 0.31 -12.24
N GLY A 5 -21.61 0.41 -11.34
CA GLY A 5 -21.23 -0.64 -10.41
C GLY A 5 -21.23 -0.15 -8.97
N LYS A 6 -20.80 -1.02 -8.06
CA LYS A 6 -20.60 -0.73 -6.64
C LYS A 6 -19.14 -0.36 -6.38
N TYR A 7 -18.88 0.91 -6.06
CA TYR A 7 -17.57 1.37 -5.61
C TYR A 7 -17.40 1.07 -4.11
N ILE A 8 -16.37 0.32 -3.74
CA ILE A 8 -16.15 -0.12 -2.34
C ILE A 8 -15.04 0.75 -1.70
N TYR A 9 -15.38 1.45 -0.62
CA TYR A 9 -14.46 2.32 0.13
C TYR A 9 -13.70 1.56 1.21
N GLY A 10 -14.38 0.65 1.89
CA GLY A 10 -13.84 -0.02 3.08
C GLY A 10 -14.79 -1.10 3.57
N ILE A 11 -14.31 -1.87 4.54
CA ILE A 11 -15.10 -2.90 5.23
C ILE A 11 -15.13 -2.53 6.70
N ILE A 12 -16.32 -2.49 7.31
CA ILE A 12 -16.51 -2.23 8.73
C ILE A 12 -17.09 -3.46 9.44
N ASN A 13 -16.89 -3.54 10.74
CA ASN A 13 -17.58 -4.52 11.58
C ASN A 13 -19.03 -4.05 11.81
N SER A 14 -19.97 -5.00 11.86
CA SER A 14 -21.39 -4.75 12.18
C SER A 14 -21.60 -4.18 13.59
N ASN A 15 -20.63 -4.38 14.50
CA ASN A 15 -20.65 -3.75 15.82
C ASN A 15 -19.87 -2.43 15.81
N PRO A 16 -20.49 -1.30 16.21
CA PRO A 16 -19.77 -0.04 16.36
C PRO A 16 -18.67 -0.15 17.41
N SER A 17 -17.62 0.64 17.23
CA SER A 17 -16.51 0.76 18.20
C SER A 17 -17.09 1.29 19.50
N THR A 18 -17.29 0.41 20.48
CA THR A 18 -18.06 0.73 21.69
C THR A 18 -17.27 1.69 22.58
N SER A 19 -17.51 2.99 22.40
CA SER A 19 -17.41 4.02 23.46
C SER A 19 -18.79 4.57 23.86
N LEU A 20 -19.87 4.11 23.23
CA LEU A 20 -21.25 4.44 23.58
C LEU A 20 -22.00 3.12 23.82
N GLY A 21 -22.39 2.87 25.08
CA GLY A 21 -22.93 1.60 25.58
C GLY A 21 -24.24 1.15 24.93
N ILE A 22 -24.16 0.63 23.70
CA ILE A 22 -25.25 -0.08 23.03
C ILE A 22 -25.01 -1.58 23.23
N SER A 23 -26.02 -2.29 23.76
CA SER A 23 -25.89 -3.72 24.09
C SER A 23 -25.72 -4.60 22.83
N PRO A 24 -24.94 -5.70 22.91
CA PRO A 24 -24.77 -6.66 21.82
C PRO A 24 -26.08 -7.30 21.31
N GLU A 25 -27.13 -7.34 22.13
CA GLU A 25 -28.45 -7.87 21.74
C GLU A 25 -29.23 -6.92 20.81
N GLN A 26 -28.96 -5.61 20.85
CA GLN A 26 -29.55 -4.65 19.92
C GLN A 26 -28.86 -4.67 18.53
N CYS A 27 -27.57 -5.06 18.47
CA CYS A 27 -26.85 -5.20 17.20
C CYS A 27 -27.28 -6.44 16.40
N ARG A 28 -27.65 -7.56 17.05
CA ARG A 28 -28.16 -8.76 16.34
C ARG A 28 -29.48 -8.55 15.60
N LYS A 29 -30.23 -7.48 15.91
CA LYS A 29 -31.50 -7.13 15.25
C LYS A 29 -31.38 -6.08 14.14
N ALA A 30 -30.17 -5.62 13.82
CA ALA A 30 -29.97 -4.59 12.80
C ALA A 30 -29.02 -5.06 11.69
N ASN A 31 -29.46 -6.04 10.90
CA ASN A 31 -29.02 -6.19 9.51
C ASN A 31 -29.61 -5.05 8.65
N LYS A 32 -29.50 -3.80 9.13
CA LYS A 32 -30.07 -2.61 8.50
C LYS A 32 -28.97 -1.93 7.70
N GLU A 33 -29.25 -1.74 6.42
CA GLU A 33 -28.50 -0.85 5.53
C GLU A 33 -28.28 0.50 6.24
N LEU A 34 -27.02 0.80 6.58
CA LEU A 34 -26.62 2.10 7.08
C LEU A 34 -26.36 3.02 5.88
N ALA A 35 -26.80 4.26 5.97
CA ALA A 35 -26.53 5.29 4.96
C ALA A 35 -25.73 6.43 5.61
N PHE A 36 -24.62 6.81 4.97
CA PHE A 36 -23.72 7.87 5.42
C PHE A 36 -23.92 9.20 4.66
N GLY A 37 -24.90 9.25 3.75
CA GLY A 37 -25.23 10.44 2.97
C GLY A 37 -24.37 10.61 1.71
N PRO A 38 -24.44 11.79 1.05
CA PRO A 38 -23.81 12.05 -0.26
C PRO A 38 -22.30 12.34 -0.12
N LEU A 39 -21.55 11.32 0.30
CA LEU A 39 -20.10 11.43 0.57
C LEU A 39 -19.24 10.80 -0.53
N GLY A 40 -19.84 10.21 -1.56
CA GLY A 40 -19.15 9.35 -2.50
C GLY A 40 -18.13 10.02 -3.43
N ILE A 41 -17.58 9.25 -4.36
CA ILE A 41 -16.58 9.71 -5.33
C ILE A 41 -17.13 10.84 -6.19
N THR A 42 -18.42 10.83 -6.49
CA THR A 42 -19.14 12.03 -6.93
C THR A 42 -20.00 12.60 -5.82
N ALA A 43 -20.17 13.92 -5.79
CA ALA A 43 -20.81 14.64 -4.69
C ALA A 43 -22.31 14.32 -4.50
N CYS A 44 -22.91 13.52 -5.38
CA CYS A 44 -24.31 13.11 -5.35
C CYS A 44 -24.49 11.64 -4.93
N GLU A 45 -23.40 10.89 -4.78
CA GLU A 45 -23.44 9.46 -4.51
C GLU A 45 -23.69 9.19 -3.04
N THR A 46 -24.80 8.51 -2.74
CA THR A 46 -25.11 8.09 -1.38
C THR A 46 -24.25 6.88 -1.02
N VAL A 47 -23.43 7.03 0.01
CA VAL A 47 -22.64 5.93 0.56
C VAL A 47 -23.50 5.13 1.52
N LYS A 48 -23.53 3.81 1.33
CA LYS A 48 -24.34 2.87 2.11
C LYS A 48 -23.57 1.61 2.46
N THR A 49 -24.17 0.72 3.24
CA THR A 49 -23.56 -0.57 3.60
C THR A 49 -24.26 -1.77 2.98
N ILE A 50 -23.47 -2.72 2.48
CA ILE A 50 -23.93 -4.03 2.02
C ILE A 50 -23.49 -5.10 3.04
N PRO A 51 -24.42 -5.79 3.73
CA PRO A 51 -24.08 -6.72 4.80
C PRO A 51 -23.66 -8.11 4.30
N TYR A 52 -22.71 -8.71 5.01
CA TYR A 52 -22.38 -10.14 4.89
C TYR A 52 -21.96 -10.68 6.26
N GLN A 53 -22.78 -11.56 6.84
CA GLN A 53 -22.57 -12.06 8.20
C GLN A 53 -22.42 -10.91 9.22
N ASP A 54 -21.28 -10.82 9.93
CA ASP A 54 -20.96 -9.79 10.92
C ASP A 54 -20.10 -8.64 10.35
N ILE A 55 -19.90 -8.57 9.03
CA ILE A 55 -19.15 -7.49 8.36
C ILE A 55 -20.02 -6.75 7.34
N LEU A 56 -19.67 -5.49 7.07
CA LEU A 56 -20.41 -4.61 6.17
C LEU A 56 -19.44 -3.97 5.18
N ALA A 57 -19.69 -4.10 3.88
CA ALA A 57 -18.97 -3.31 2.88
C ALA A 57 -19.56 -1.90 2.81
N VAL A 58 -18.73 -0.87 2.91
CA VAL A 58 -19.10 0.52 2.68
C VAL A 58 -18.97 0.79 1.18
N ALA A 59 -20.08 1.06 0.50
CA ALA A 59 -20.11 1.20 -0.95
C ALA A 59 -21.07 2.29 -1.44
N SER A 60 -20.91 2.71 -2.69
CA SER A 60 -21.85 3.58 -3.42
C SER A 60 -22.08 3.08 -4.84
N ASP A 61 -23.21 3.42 -5.42
CA ASP A 61 -23.44 3.24 -6.86
C ASP A 61 -22.67 4.31 -7.63
N THR A 62 -21.71 3.89 -8.45
CA THR A 62 -20.79 4.80 -9.17
C THR A 62 -20.50 4.23 -10.55
N GLU A 63 -20.31 5.10 -11.55
CA GLU A 63 -19.85 4.66 -12.87
C GLU A 63 -18.48 3.97 -12.77
N ILE A 64 -18.36 2.78 -13.36
CA ILE A 64 -17.10 2.04 -13.39
C ILE A 64 -16.10 2.83 -14.24
N ALA A 65 -14.95 3.13 -13.64
CA ALA A 65 -13.89 3.89 -14.28
C ALA A 65 -12.55 3.17 -14.14
N ASP A 66 -11.71 3.27 -15.18
CA ASP A 66 -10.32 2.82 -15.11
C ASP A 66 -9.44 3.92 -14.52
N TYR A 67 -8.87 3.65 -13.35
CA TYR A 67 -8.00 4.57 -12.63
C TYR A 67 -6.55 4.54 -13.14
N THR A 68 -6.18 3.56 -13.97
CA THR A 68 -4.80 3.33 -14.46
C THR A 68 -4.33 4.43 -15.40
N TYR A 69 -5.23 4.91 -16.27
CA TYR A 69 -4.94 5.90 -17.31
C TYR A 69 -5.54 7.28 -17.00
N MET A 70 -6.01 7.48 -15.78
CA MET A 70 -6.64 8.73 -15.36
C MET A 70 -5.61 9.84 -15.16
N ARG A 71 -5.96 11.08 -15.55
CA ARG A 71 -5.09 12.24 -15.29
C ARG A 71 -4.82 12.40 -13.79
N ARG A 72 -3.59 12.78 -13.45
CA ARG A 72 -3.11 12.90 -12.06
C ARG A 72 -3.98 13.81 -11.19
N ASP A 73 -4.48 14.93 -11.74
CA ASP A 73 -5.32 15.87 -11.00
C ASP A 73 -6.69 15.26 -10.64
N VAL A 74 -7.28 14.47 -11.54
CA VAL A 74 -8.55 13.78 -11.32
C VAL A 74 -8.35 12.65 -10.31
N LEU A 75 -7.28 11.87 -10.48
CA LEU A 75 -6.92 10.79 -9.56
C LEU A 75 -6.72 11.31 -8.13
N ALA A 76 -6.01 12.43 -7.97
CA ALA A 76 -5.81 13.08 -6.67
C ALA A 76 -7.14 13.52 -6.04
N ARG A 77 -8.07 14.11 -6.81
CA ARG A 77 -9.41 14.47 -6.30
C ARG A 77 -10.19 13.24 -5.84
N ASN A 78 -10.17 12.16 -6.62
CA ASN A 78 -10.87 10.93 -6.27
C ASN A 78 -10.25 10.27 -5.03
N LEU A 79 -8.92 10.30 -4.90
CA LEU A 79 -8.22 9.83 -3.70
C LEU A 79 -8.67 10.59 -2.45
N VAL A 80 -8.72 11.92 -2.51
CA VAL A 80 -9.19 12.75 -1.39
C VAL A 80 -10.65 12.44 -1.02
N ARG A 81 -11.53 12.25 -2.01
CA ARG A 81 -12.93 11.90 -1.74
C ARG A 81 -13.07 10.52 -1.11
N HIS A 82 -12.38 9.53 -1.66
CA HIS A 82 -12.31 8.18 -1.10
C HIS A 82 -11.87 8.21 0.37
N GLN A 83 -10.79 8.93 0.68
CA GLN A 83 -10.27 9.05 2.04
C GLN A 83 -11.26 9.73 2.99
N LYS A 84 -11.96 10.78 2.53
CA LYS A 84 -12.97 11.48 3.34
C LYS A 84 -14.11 10.58 3.79
N VAL A 85 -14.55 9.64 2.94
CA VAL A 85 -15.59 8.66 3.32
C VAL A 85 -15.10 7.81 4.49
N ILE A 86 -13.89 7.27 4.39
CA ILE A 86 -13.31 6.39 5.42
C ILE A 86 -13.06 7.18 6.71
N GLU A 87 -12.51 8.39 6.62
CA GLU A 87 -12.28 9.27 7.78
C GLU A 87 -13.58 9.69 8.47
N ARG A 88 -14.68 9.83 7.73
CA ARG A 88 -16.00 10.13 8.31
C ARG A 88 -16.55 8.96 9.11
N ILE A 89 -16.26 7.72 8.71
CA ILE A 89 -16.78 6.49 9.31
C ILE A 89 -15.90 6.01 10.48
N SER A 90 -14.57 6.21 10.38
CA SER A 90 -13.55 5.76 11.34
C SER A 90 -13.78 6.15 12.83
N PRO A 91 -14.38 7.31 13.16
CA PRO A 91 -14.67 7.66 14.56
C PRO A 91 -15.67 6.72 15.23
N GLU A 92 -16.63 6.19 14.47
CA GLU A 92 -17.72 5.36 14.96
C GLU A 92 -17.45 3.86 14.75
N TYR A 93 -16.78 3.50 13.65
CA TYR A 93 -16.52 2.12 13.26
C TYR A 93 -15.04 1.87 13.01
N THR A 94 -14.57 0.68 13.41
CA THR A 94 -13.29 0.18 12.91
C THR A 94 -13.47 -0.18 11.44
N ILE A 95 -12.65 0.41 10.57
CA ILE A 95 -12.70 0.25 9.12
C ILE A 95 -11.38 -0.29 8.59
N ILE A 96 -11.47 -1.29 7.71
CA ILE A 96 -10.37 -1.76 6.87
C ILE A 96 -10.50 -1.03 5.53
N PRO A 97 -9.56 -0.15 5.17
CA PRO A 97 -9.58 0.55 3.88
C PRO A 97 -9.52 -0.42 2.69
N MET A 98 -10.29 -0.14 1.64
CA MET A 98 -10.10 -0.78 0.33
C MET A 98 -9.20 0.08 -0.54
N LYS A 99 -8.47 -0.54 -1.47
CA LYS A 99 -7.70 0.17 -2.49
C LYS A 99 -8.61 1.07 -3.32
N LEU A 100 -8.13 2.28 -3.60
CA LEU A 100 -8.80 3.22 -4.50
C LEU A 100 -9.16 2.53 -5.83
N GLY A 101 -10.40 2.70 -6.28
CA GLY A 101 -10.86 2.13 -7.55
C GLY A 101 -11.30 0.67 -7.45
N THR A 102 -11.58 0.16 -6.25
CA THR A 102 -12.17 -1.17 -6.09
C THR A 102 -13.65 -1.14 -6.47
N PHE A 103 -14.01 -1.83 -7.56
CA PHE A 103 -15.38 -1.96 -8.04
C PHE A 103 -15.88 -3.41 -8.04
N ALA A 104 -17.15 -3.57 -7.70
CA ALA A 104 -17.98 -4.71 -8.02
C ALA A 104 -19.05 -4.29 -9.05
N ARG A 105 -19.53 -5.23 -9.87
CA ARG A 105 -20.58 -5.02 -10.87
C ARG A 105 -21.92 -4.77 -10.21
N ASP A 106 -22.21 -5.50 -9.14
CA ASP A 106 -23.48 -5.49 -8.43
C ASP A 106 -23.27 -5.87 -6.95
N GLU A 107 -24.36 -5.93 -6.19
CA GLU A 107 -24.33 -6.32 -4.77
C GLU A 107 -23.92 -7.78 -4.58
N ASP A 108 -24.28 -8.68 -5.49
CA ASP A 108 -23.93 -10.09 -5.43
C ASP A 108 -22.39 -10.29 -5.52
N GLU A 109 -21.72 -9.51 -6.37
CA GLU A 109 -20.27 -9.52 -6.45
C GLU A 109 -19.62 -8.90 -5.20
N VAL A 110 -20.24 -7.90 -4.55
CA VAL A 110 -19.78 -7.40 -3.24
C VAL A 110 -19.87 -8.51 -2.19
N ILE A 111 -21.00 -9.22 -2.12
CA ILE A 111 -21.21 -10.36 -1.21
C ILE A 111 -20.16 -11.45 -1.49
N LEU A 112 -19.86 -11.74 -2.75
CA LEU A 112 -18.83 -12.68 -3.14
C LEU A 112 -17.44 -12.25 -2.64
N ILE A 113 -17.05 -10.98 -2.83
CA ILE A 113 -15.80 -10.41 -2.29
C ILE A 113 -15.73 -10.60 -0.78
N LEU A 114 -16.78 -10.22 -0.04
CA LEU A 114 -16.84 -10.37 1.41
C LEU A 114 -16.73 -11.83 1.84
N SER A 115 -17.40 -12.75 1.14
CA SER A 115 -17.35 -14.19 1.43
C SER A 115 -15.96 -14.80 1.24
N LYS A 116 -15.26 -14.42 0.16
CA LYS A 116 -13.91 -14.93 -0.14
C LYS A 116 -12.86 -14.36 0.80
N GLY A 117 -13.00 -13.08 1.16
CA GLY A 117 -12.09 -12.39 2.08
C GLY A 117 -12.40 -12.63 3.56
N TYR A 118 -13.50 -13.30 3.92
CA TYR A 118 -14.07 -13.27 5.26
C TYR A 118 -13.06 -13.56 6.38
N HIS A 119 -12.32 -14.67 6.28
CA HIS A 119 -11.31 -15.05 7.27
C HIS A 119 -10.19 -14.03 7.39
N LEU A 120 -9.64 -13.56 6.25
CA LEU A 120 -8.61 -12.53 6.22
C LEU A 120 -9.10 -11.22 6.85
N ILE A 121 -10.32 -10.79 6.49
CA ILE A 121 -10.96 -9.58 7.01
C ILE A 121 -11.12 -9.65 8.53
N ARG A 122 -11.63 -10.77 9.05
CA ARG A 122 -11.79 -11.03 10.49
C ARG A 122 -10.45 -10.99 11.23
N ASP A 123 -9.42 -11.63 10.67
CA ASP A 123 -8.07 -11.61 11.23
C ASP A 123 -7.47 -10.19 11.27
N ILE A 124 -7.71 -9.39 10.22
CA ILE A 124 -7.28 -7.99 10.17
C ILE A 124 -8.01 -7.18 11.23
N PHE A 125 -9.33 -7.32 11.38
CA PHE A 125 -10.08 -6.60 12.41
C PHE A 125 -9.52 -6.85 13.82
N GLY A 126 -9.19 -8.10 14.15
CA GLY A 126 -8.52 -8.43 15.41
C GLY A 126 -7.17 -7.73 15.59
N LYS A 127 -6.45 -7.49 14.48
CA LYS A 127 -5.16 -6.79 14.49
C LYS A 127 -5.27 -5.28 14.50
N ILE A 128 -6.37 -4.67 14.05
CA ILE A 128 -6.50 -3.20 13.94
C ILE A 128 -7.44 -2.57 14.96
N ALA A 129 -8.22 -3.37 15.71
CA ALA A 129 -9.13 -2.85 16.72
C ALA A 129 -8.40 -1.93 17.72
N GLY A 130 -8.91 -0.70 17.89
CA GLY A 130 -8.34 0.30 18.79
C GLY A 130 -7.01 0.92 18.32
N LYS A 131 -6.53 0.57 17.12
CA LYS A 131 -5.29 1.09 16.54
C LYS A 131 -5.55 2.22 15.55
N ILE A 132 -4.57 3.09 15.45
CA ILE A 132 -4.53 4.23 14.55
C ILE A 132 -3.17 4.28 13.85
N GLU A 133 -3.14 4.98 12.74
CA GLU A 133 -1.93 5.34 12.03
C GLU A 133 -1.63 6.84 12.21
N ILE A 134 -0.36 7.17 12.37
CA ILE A 134 0.15 8.53 12.31
C ILE A 134 1.33 8.55 11.35
N ASP A 135 1.21 9.37 10.31
CA ASP A 135 2.29 9.64 9.38
C ASP A 135 3.15 10.78 9.91
N VAL A 136 4.47 10.59 9.87
CA VAL A 136 5.47 11.59 10.27
C VAL A 136 6.42 11.84 9.11
N ALA A 137 6.27 13.01 8.50
CA ALA A 137 7.20 13.52 7.51
C ALA A 137 8.22 14.44 8.19
N SER A 138 9.50 14.13 8.03
CA SER A 138 10.63 14.90 8.56
C SER A 138 11.37 15.57 7.41
N THR A 139 11.48 16.90 7.44
CA THR A 139 12.13 17.69 6.37
C THR A 139 13.14 18.66 6.98
N TRP A 140 14.24 18.94 6.29
CA TRP A 140 15.16 20.00 6.73
C TRP A 140 14.47 21.35 6.72
N SER A 141 14.66 22.14 7.79
CA SER A 141 14.11 23.50 7.85
C SER A 141 14.82 24.44 6.88
N ASP A 142 16.14 24.29 6.75
CA ASP A 142 17.00 25.04 5.82
C ASP A 142 17.94 24.10 5.04
N PHE A 143 17.46 23.65 3.88
CA PHE A 143 18.22 22.75 2.99
C PHE A 143 19.43 23.44 2.31
N PRO A 144 19.34 24.70 1.84
CA PRO A 144 20.51 25.42 1.34
C PRO A 144 21.67 25.50 2.36
N SER A 145 21.37 25.80 3.63
CA SER A 145 22.40 25.84 4.67
C SER A 145 23.03 24.47 4.92
N LEU A 146 22.24 23.39 4.87
CA LEU A 146 22.76 22.02 4.94
C LEU A 146 23.73 21.70 3.80
N LEU A 147 23.39 22.06 2.56
CA LEU A 147 24.26 21.85 1.40
C LEU A 147 25.58 22.59 1.54
N LYS A 148 25.54 23.82 2.08
CA LYS A 148 26.74 24.60 2.36
C LYS A 148 27.61 23.92 3.42
N GLU A 149 27.00 23.50 4.53
CA GLU A 149 27.69 22.80 5.62
C GLU A 149 28.33 21.48 5.14
N ALA A 150 27.58 20.67 4.37
CA ALA A 150 28.10 19.45 3.75
C ALA A 150 29.26 19.76 2.78
N GLY A 151 29.17 20.88 2.06
CA GLY A 151 30.21 21.36 1.17
C GLY A 151 31.48 21.87 1.85
N GLU A 152 31.46 22.07 3.17
CA GLU A 152 32.59 22.51 4.00
C GLU A 152 33.20 21.37 4.83
N GLU A 153 32.67 20.15 4.70
CA GLU A 153 33.21 18.97 5.36
C GLU A 153 34.63 18.64 4.87
N GLY A 154 35.53 18.24 5.78
CA GLY A 154 36.98 18.20 5.59
C GLY A 154 37.45 17.75 4.21
N GLN A 155 37.12 16.52 3.80
CA GLN A 155 37.54 15.96 2.51
C GLN A 155 37.01 16.76 1.30
N ILE A 156 35.79 17.30 1.39
CA ILE A 156 35.16 18.10 0.33
C ILE A 156 35.82 19.47 0.26
N LYS A 157 36.10 20.08 1.41
CA LYS A 157 36.77 21.37 1.52
C LYS A 157 38.20 21.31 0.99
N GLU A 158 38.96 20.28 1.38
CA GLU A 158 40.31 20.03 0.89
C GLU A 158 40.32 19.81 -0.63
N PHE A 159 39.40 18.99 -1.14
CA PHE A 159 39.30 18.76 -2.58
C PHE A 159 38.96 20.05 -3.35
N LYS A 160 37.98 20.84 -2.87
CA LYS A 160 37.66 22.17 -3.44
C LYS A 160 38.87 23.11 -3.45
N GLN A 161 39.63 23.16 -2.36
CA GLN A 161 40.84 23.98 -2.27
C GLN A 161 41.92 23.52 -3.23
N SER A 162 42.11 22.20 -3.38
CA SER A 162 43.09 21.64 -4.33
C SER A 162 42.77 21.97 -5.79
N LEU A 163 41.47 22.03 -6.14
CA LEU A 163 41.01 22.45 -7.47
C LEU A 163 41.26 23.93 -7.73
N LEU A 164 41.05 24.78 -6.73
CA LEU A 164 41.31 26.22 -6.83
C LEU A 164 42.81 26.56 -6.90
N ALA A 165 43.66 25.72 -6.29
CA ALA A 165 45.12 25.83 -6.37
C ALA A 165 45.70 25.32 -7.69
N ASN A 166 44.90 24.60 -8.50
CA ASN A 166 45.35 24.00 -9.75
C ASN A 166 45.29 25.03 -10.89
N SER A 167 46.43 25.25 -11.57
CA SER A 167 46.58 26.27 -12.62
C SER A 167 45.81 25.99 -13.91
N LYS A 168 45.21 24.79 -14.06
CA LYS A 168 44.42 24.38 -15.23
C LYS A 168 42.93 24.78 -15.18
N GLY A 169 42.50 25.46 -14.12
CA GLY A 169 41.09 25.80 -13.91
C GLY A 169 40.24 24.60 -13.50
N VAL A 170 38.97 24.85 -13.16
CA VAL A 170 38.04 23.82 -12.69
C VAL A 170 37.32 23.19 -13.88
N THR A 171 37.40 21.87 -14.04
CA THR A 171 36.71 21.15 -15.12
C THR A 171 35.27 20.78 -14.74
N VAL A 172 34.45 20.42 -15.74
CA VAL A 172 33.09 19.91 -15.51
C VAL A 172 33.09 18.62 -14.70
N ASP A 173 34.06 17.73 -14.94
CA ASP A 173 34.21 16.48 -14.19
C ASP A 173 34.55 16.73 -12.71
N ASP A 174 35.34 17.76 -12.43
CA ASP A 174 35.67 18.15 -11.05
C ASP A 174 34.44 18.70 -10.31
N GLN A 175 33.62 19.50 -10.99
CA GLN A 175 32.35 19.98 -10.44
C GLN A 175 31.39 18.82 -10.15
N MET A 176 31.32 17.84 -11.07
CA MET A 176 30.50 16.64 -10.89
C MET A 176 30.96 15.80 -9.69
N LYS A 177 32.27 15.61 -9.52
CA LYS A 177 32.84 14.91 -8.35
C LYS A 177 32.50 15.61 -7.04
N VAL A 178 32.68 16.94 -6.97
CA VAL A 178 32.30 17.72 -5.78
C VAL A 178 30.81 17.57 -5.48
N GLY A 179 29.96 17.65 -6.50
CA GLY A 179 28.51 17.45 -6.36
C GLY A 179 28.17 16.08 -5.76
N LEU A 180 28.77 15.01 -6.28
CA LEU A 180 28.58 13.65 -5.78
C LEU A 180 29.04 13.49 -4.33
N MET A 181 30.17 14.11 -3.96
CA MET A 181 30.64 14.06 -2.57
C MET A 181 29.69 14.78 -1.62
N VAL A 182 29.17 15.95 -2.00
CA VAL A 182 28.18 16.69 -1.23
C VAL A 182 26.89 15.88 -1.07
N GLN A 183 26.40 15.27 -2.15
CA GLN A 183 25.23 14.40 -2.12
C GLN A 183 25.40 13.25 -1.12
N LYS A 184 26.53 12.53 -1.18
CA LYS A 184 26.84 11.44 -0.24
C LYS A 184 26.91 11.92 1.22
N ALA A 185 27.46 13.12 1.45
CA ALA A 185 27.52 13.70 2.79
C ALA A 185 26.11 14.02 3.33
N VAL A 186 25.24 14.57 2.49
CA VAL A 186 23.83 14.84 2.82
C VAL A 186 23.06 13.54 3.06
N GLU A 187 23.23 12.52 2.22
CA GLU A 187 22.59 11.21 2.39
C GLU A 187 22.95 10.57 3.72
N ARG A 188 24.24 10.57 4.10
CA ARG A 188 24.69 10.06 5.39
C ARG A 188 24.09 10.84 6.57
N LYS A 189 23.97 12.17 6.45
CA LYS A 189 23.28 12.98 7.47
C LYS A 189 21.80 12.63 7.55
N ASN A 190 21.14 12.44 6.41
CA ASN A 190 19.74 12.03 6.32
C ASN A 190 19.53 10.67 6.99
N GLU A 191 20.36 9.68 6.70
CA GLU A 191 20.29 8.33 7.30
C GLU A 191 20.43 8.37 8.82
N ASN A 192 21.41 9.12 9.34
CA ASN A 192 21.61 9.26 10.78
C ASN A 192 20.40 9.93 11.47
N CYS A 193 19.87 10.99 10.86
CA CYS A 193 18.70 11.67 11.39
C CYS A 193 17.44 10.79 11.33
N ALA A 194 17.20 10.15 10.18
CA ALA A 194 16.09 9.23 9.96
C ALA A 194 16.12 8.08 10.96
N LYS A 195 17.30 7.49 11.19
CA LYS A 195 17.50 6.44 12.20
C LYS A 195 17.14 6.93 13.60
N LYS A 196 17.61 8.11 14.01
CA LYS A 196 17.28 8.67 15.33
C LYS A 196 15.77 8.89 15.49
N VAL A 197 15.10 9.41 14.45
CA VAL A 197 13.64 9.60 14.44
C VAL A 197 12.93 8.26 14.58
N LEU A 198 13.32 7.28 13.75
CA LEU A 198 12.77 5.93 13.75
C LEU A 198 12.91 5.26 15.11
N ASP A 199 14.13 5.20 15.65
CA ASP A 199 14.43 4.52 16.91
C ASP A 199 13.66 5.15 18.08
N THR A 200 13.48 6.47 18.08
CA THR A 200 12.75 7.19 19.13
C THR A 200 11.25 6.93 19.08
N LEU A 201 10.65 6.95 17.89
CA LEU A 201 9.21 6.81 17.71
C LEU A 201 8.75 5.34 17.70
N LYS A 202 9.62 4.42 17.29
CA LYS A 202 9.33 2.98 17.28
C LYS A 202 9.05 2.41 18.68
N VAL A 203 9.63 2.99 19.73
CA VAL A 203 9.38 2.56 21.13
C VAL A 203 7.90 2.77 21.54
N VAL A 204 7.24 3.75 20.92
CA VAL A 204 5.85 4.11 21.21
C VAL A 204 4.86 3.61 20.15
N SER A 205 5.34 2.92 19.11
CA SER A 205 4.52 2.28 18.10
C SER A 205 4.60 0.74 18.18
N GLN A 206 3.67 0.06 17.52
CA GLN A 206 3.69 -1.40 17.37
C GLN A 206 4.36 -1.82 16.06
N ASN A 207 4.14 -1.03 15.01
CA ASN A 207 4.73 -1.28 13.70
C ASN A 207 5.07 0.06 13.01
N VAL A 208 5.92 -0.02 12.00
CA VAL A 208 6.37 1.13 11.21
C VAL A 208 6.56 0.72 9.74
N LYS A 209 6.12 1.57 8.83
CA LYS A 209 6.41 1.46 7.39
C LYS A 209 7.09 2.74 6.92
N MET A 210 8.03 2.59 5.99
CA MET A 210 8.68 3.71 5.33
C MET A 210 7.99 3.97 3.99
N HIS A 211 7.68 5.24 3.72
CA HIS A 211 7.21 5.70 2.43
C HIS A 211 8.36 6.31 1.63
N GLU A 212 8.15 6.48 0.32
CA GLU A 212 9.10 7.15 -0.55
C GLU A 212 9.32 8.61 -0.12
N ARG A 213 10.56 9.07 -0.27
CA ARG A 213 10.93 10.47 -0.10
C ARG A 213 10.55 11.22 -1.38
N ILE A 214 9.88 12.35 -1.23
CA ILE A 214 9.41 13.15 -2.36
C ILE A 214 10.59 13.91 -3.01
N ASP A 215 11.54 14.35 -2.20
CA ASP A 215 12.71 15.13 -2.63
C ASP A 215 13.89 14.94 -1.65
N ASP A 216 15.04 15.51 -1.98
CA ASP A 216 16.27 15.44 -1.15
C ASP A 216 16.17 16.22 0.17
N LYS A 217 15.21 17.15 0.25
CA LYS A 217 14.92 17.93 1.47
C LYS A 217 14.22 17.07 2.51
N MET A 218 13.46 16.07 2.07
CA MET A 218 12.80 15.10 2.93
C MET A 218 13.81 14.09 3.49
N ILE A 219 13.92 14.06 4.81
CA ILE A 219 14.81 13.15 5.54
C ILE A 219 14.17 11.76 5.58
N ALA A 220 12.91 11.72 6.00
CA ALA A 220 12.14 10.49 6.11
C ALA A 220 10.64 10.76 6.09
N ASN A 221 9.88 9.76 5.65
CA ASN A 221 8.42 9.72 5.70
C ASN A 221 8.01 8.34 6.24
N TYR A 222 7.49 8.31 7.46
CA TYR A 222 7.15 7.06 8.16
C TYR A 222 5.68 7.04 8.55
N ALA A 223 5.02 5.91 8.31
CA ALA A 223 3.74 5.58 8.91
C ALA A 223 3.98 4.77 10.19
N PHE A 224 3.34 5.14 11.30
CA PHE A 224 3.43 4.42 12.57
C PHE A 224 2.06 3.88 12.99
N LEU A 225 1.97 2.57 13.22
CA LEU A 225 0.78 1.93 13.78
C LEU A 225 0.88 1.87 15.30
N MET A 226 -0.14 2.36 16.01
CA MET A 226 -0.16 2.38 17.47
C MET A 226 -1.57 2.31 18.05
N ASP A 227 -1.67 1.98 19.34
CA ASP A 227 -2.94 2.07 20.06
C ASP A 227 -3.37 3.53 20.23
N LYS A 228 -4.66 3.80 20.04
CA LYS A 228 -5.24 5.15 20.16
C LYS A 228 -4.95 5.80 21.51
N THR A 229 -4.84 5.01 22.59
CA THR A 229 -4.53 5.48 23.94
C THR A 229 -3.10 6.02 24.10
N ARG A 230 -2.17 5.62 23.22
CA ARG A 230 -0.76 6.02 23.28
C ARG A 230 -0.45 7.29 22.49
N ILE A 231 -1.43 7.87 21.80
CA ILE A 231 -1.25 9.06 20.94
C ILE A 231 -0.57 10.24 21.67
N GLY A 232 -0.93 10.49 22.93
CA GLY A 232 -0.31 11.57 23.72
C GLY A 232 1.16 11.31 24.03
N HIS A 233 1.55 10.05 24.25
CA HIS A 233 2.96 9.68 24.45
C HIS A 233 3.76 9.82 23.16
N PHE A 234 3.13 9.50 22.02
CA PHE A 234 3.74 9.66 20.71
C PHE A 234 4.09 11.12 20.42
N TYR A 235 3.13 12.04 20.56
CA TYR A 235 3.39 13.47 20.33
C TYR A 235 4.45 14.05 21.29
N LYS A 236 4.48 13.62 22.56
CA LYS A 236 5.56 14.00 23.49
C LYS A 236 6.94 13.56 23.01
N LYS A 237 7.06 12.40 22.34
CA LYS A 237 8.32 11.95 21.74
C LYS A 237 8.70 12.77 20.52
N VAL A 238 7.75 13.13 19.67
CA VAL A 238 7.97 14.04 18.53
C VAL A 238 8.44 15.42 19.00
N GLU A 239 7.82 15.98 20.04
CA GLU A 239 8.27 17.24 20.64
C GLU A 239 9.68 17.13 21.23
N GLY A 240 10.02 15.98 21.82
CA GLY A 240 11.38 15.67 22.25
C GLY A 240 12.38 15.71 21.11
N LEU A 241 12.07 15.06 19.98
CA LEU A 241 12.89 15.11 18.77
C LEU A 241 13.05 16.55 18.26
N ASN A 242 11.98 17.34 18.25
CA ASN A 242 12.04 18.73 17.81
C ASN A 242 13.03 19.57 18.65
N ARG A 243 13.05 19.36 19.98
CA ARG A 243 14.05 19.99 20.87
C ARG A 243 15.45 19.48 20.60
N ASP A 244 15.62 18.16 20.47
CA ASP A 244 16.91 17.52 20.22
C ASP A 244 17.57 18.01 18.92
N PHE A 245 16.77 18.18 17.87
CA PHE A 245 17.23 18.70 16.57
C PHE A 245 17.28 20.24 16.51
N ARG A 246 16.92 20.93 17.61
CA ARG A 246 17.02 22.40 17.74
C ARG A 246 16.40 23.17 16.58
N GLY A 247 15.28 22.68 16.03
CA GLY A 247 14.58 23.31 14.90
C GLY A 247 15.24 23.15 13.52
N GLN A 248 16.30 22.32 13.39
CA GLN A 248 16.88 21.99 12.09
C GLN A 248 15.99 21.07 11.24
N ILE A 249 15.08 20.34 11.89
CA ILE A 249 14.14 19.41 11.25
C ILE A 249 12.72 19.83 11.58
N ASN A 250 11.91 20.01 10.54
CA ASN A 250 10.48 20.20 10.64
C ASN A 250 9.77 18.85 10.62
N PHE A 251 8.98 18.59 11.66
CA PHE A 251 8.14 17.41 11.78
C PHE A 251 6.69 17.75 11.44
N ARG A 252 6.16 17.15 10.37
CA ARG A 252 4.74 17.20 10.02
C ARG A 252 4.11 15.87 10.39
N CYS A 253 3.17 15.91 11.34
CA CYS A 253 2.38 14.74 11.72
C CYS A 253 1.00 14.79 11.04
N VAL A 254 0.56 13.69 10.45
CA VAL A 254 -0.77 13.56 9.84
C VAL A 254 -1.48 12.37 10.48
N GLY A 255 -2.62 12.62 11.12
CA GLY A 255 -3.42 11.62 11.83
C GLY A 255 -4.22 12.22 12.99
N PRO A 256 -4.99 11.39 13.72
CA PRO A 256 -5.07 9.93 13.62
C PRO A 256 -5.79 9.47 12.35
N LEU A 257 -5.19 8.54 11.61
CA LEU A 257 -5.76 7.94 10.41
C LEU A 257 -6.19 6.48 10.66
N PRO A 258 -7.15 5.96 9.88
CA PRO A 258 -7.25 4.52 9.63
C PRO A 258 -5.91 3.95 9.15
N PRO A 259 -5.63 2.65 9.38
CA PRO A 259 -4.32 2.07 9.10
C PRO A 259 -4.10 1.74 7.61
N TYR A 260 -4.09 2.77 6.75
CA TYR A 260 -3.94 2.65 5.30
C TYR A 260 -2.65 1.94 4.91
N SER A 261 -1.52 2.36 5.47
CA SER A 261 -0.23 1.84 5.06
C SER A 261 -0.04 0.39 5.49
N PHE A 262 -0.72 -0.05 6.55
CA PHE A 262 -0.57 -1.40 7.09
C PHE A 262 -1.63 -2.39 6.59
N TYR A 263 -2.88 -1.94 6.43
CA TYR A 263 -4.03 -2.82 6.22
C TYR A 263 -5.00 -2.26 5.17
N THR A 264 -4.50 -2.02 3.96
CA THR A 264 -5.37 -1.78 2.80
C THR A 264 -5.66 -3.11 2.11
N LEU A 265 -6.94 -3.42 1.87
CA LEU A 265 -7.36 -4.58 1.09
C LEU A 265 -7.41 -4.25 -0.39
N GLU A 266 -7.04 -5.21 -1.23
CA GLU A 266 -7.23 -5.15 -2.67
C GLU A 266 -7.95 -6.39 -3.20
N VAL A 267 -8.74 -6.17 -4.25
CA VAL A 267 -9.42 -7.22 -5.00
C VAL A 267 -8.70 -7.37 -6.33
N LYS A 268 -8.18 -8.57 -6.58
CA LYS A 268 -7.69 -8.96 -7.90
C LYS A 268 -8.75 -9.83 -8.57
N LYS A 269 -9.13 -9.46 -9.80
CA LYS A 269 -9.97 -10.29 -10.67
C LYS A 269 -9.07 -10.98 -11.67
N ILE A 270 -8.94 -12.30 -11.53
CA ILE A 270 -8.17 -13.10 -12.50
C ILE A 270 -9.09 -13.35 -13.69
N ARG A 271 -8.61 -13.04 -14.90
CA ARG A 271 -9.33 -13.34 -16.14
C ARG A 271 -9.16 -14.81 -16.49
N PHE A 272 -10.23 -15.45 -16.95
CA PHE A 272 -10.20 -16.88 -17.27
C PHE A 272 -9.18 -17.18 -18.36
N GLU A 273 -9.09 -16.33 -19.39
CA GLU A 273 -8.19 -16.51 -20.52
C GLU A 273 -6.72 -16.45 -20.08
N GLU A 274 -6.41 -15.60 -19.10
CA GLU A 274 -5.06 -15.45 -18.55
C GLU A 274 -4.66 -16.66 -17.71
N MET A 275 -5.58 -17.13 -16.85
CA MET A 275 -5.39 -18.35 -16.08
C MET A 275 -5.28 -19.58 -16.98
N ASP A 276 -6.17 -19.74 -17.97
CA ASP A 276 -6.19 -20.87 -18.88
C ASP A 276 -4.95 -20.90 -19.77
N ARG A 277 -4.46 -19.72 -20.22
CA ARG A 277 -3.17 -19.61 -20.90
C ARG A 277 -2.03 -20.06 -19.99
N ALA A 278 -1.99 -19.61 -18.73
CA ALA A 278 -0.95 -20.00 -17.79
C ALA A 278 -0.94 -21.51 -17.51
N ARG A 279 -2.13 -22.11 -17.32
CA ARG A 279 -2.33 -23.56 -17.18
C ARG A 279 -1.81 -24.32 -18.40
N LYS A 280 -2.18 -23.89 -19.61
CA LYS A 280 -1.73 -24.50 -20.87
C LYS A 280 -0.21 -24.36 -21.05
N LEU A 281 0.38 -23.21 -20.70
CA LEU A 281 1.83 -23.00 -20.82
C LEU A 281 2.64 -23.98 -19.94
N LEU A 282 2.12 -24.25 -18.74
CA LEU A 282 2.68 -25.23 -17.80
C LEU A 282 2.22 -26.67 -18.07
N ASN A 283 1.48 -26.93 -19.16
CA ASN A 283 0.97 -28.26 -19.54
C ASN A 283 0.13 -28.94 -18.44
N LEU A 284 -0.68 -28.18 -17.71
CA LEU A 284 -1.54 -28.70 -16.64
C LEU A 284 -2.93 -29.07 -17.17
N GLY A 285 -3.54 -30.10 -16.58
CA GLY A 285 -4.93 -30.51 -16.85
C GLY A 285 -5.96 -29.52 -16.29
N GLU A 286 -7.26 -29.86 -16.36
CA GLU A 286 -8.34 -29.03 -15.80
C GLU A 286 -8.34 -28.98 -14.27
N THR A 287 -7.59 -29.87 -13.62
CA THR A 287 -7.33 -29.84 -12.18
C THR A 287 -5.84 -30.03 -11.94
N ALA A 288 -5.28 -29.30 -10.98
CA ALA A 288 -3.91 -29.53 -10.51
C ALA A 288 -3.77 -29.18 -9.02
N SER A 289 -2.87 -29.90 -8.35
CA SER A 289 -2.38 -29.60 -7.02
C SER A 289 -1.25 -28.56 -7.05
N LYS A 290 -1.00 -27.89 -5.91
CA LYS A 290 0.14 -26.98 -5.76
C LYS A 290 1.48 -27.66 -6.08
N GLU A 291 1.62 -28.93 -5.68
CA GLU A 291 2.79 -29.76 -5.95
C GLU A 291 3.00 -29.97 -7.45
N GLU A 292 1.93 -30.28 -8.19
CA GLU A 292 1.98 -30.46 -9.65
C GLU A 292 2.31 -29.14 -10.37
N ILE A 293 1.69 -28.03 -9.97
CA ILE A 293 1.99 -26.70 -10.52
C ILE A 293 3.47 -26.36 -10.33
N LYS A 294 4.01 -26.61 -9.13
CA LYS A 294 5.43 -26.38 -8.82
C LYS A 294 6.36 -27.26 -9.65
N LYS A 295 6.06 -28.55 -9.79
CA LYS A 295 6.84 -29.49 -10.62
C LYS A 295 6.83 -29.10 -12.10
N ALA A 296 5.67 -28.72 -12.62
CA ALA A 296 5.53 -28.26 -13.99
C ALA A 296 6.37 -27.00 -14.26
N HIS A 297 6.32 -26.03 -13.35
CA HIS A 297 7.17 -24.84 -13.43
C HIS A 297 8.66 -25.19 -13.38
N GLN A 298 9.11 -26.02 -12.43
CA GLN A 298 10.52 -26.41 -12.32
C GLN A 298 11.01 -27.10 -13.60
N SER A 299 10.20 -27.98 -14.19
CA SER A 299 10.53 -28.65 -15.45
C SER A 299 10.67 -27.64 -16.61
N LYS A 300 9.70 -26.73 -16.77
CA LYS A 300 9.73 -25.71 -17.82
C LYS A 300 10.86 -24.70 -17.62
N ALA A 301 11.05 -24.18 -16.40
CA ALA A 301 12.12 -23.26 -16.04
C ALA A 301 13.50 -23.87 -16.30
N PHE A 302 13.68 -25.16 -16.05
CA PHE A 302 14.91 -25.87 -16.38
C PHE A 302 15.16 -25.94 -17.90
N ILE A 303 14.12 -26.18 -18.70
CA ILE A 303 14.19 -26.25 -20.17
C ILE A 303 14.52 -24.86 -20.75
N TYR A 304 13.86 -23.82 -20.26
CA TYR A 304 13.99 -22.45 -20.79
C TYR A 304 15.02 -21.60 -20.04
N HIS A 305 15.90 -22.19 -19.21
CA HIS A 305 16.86 -21.42 -18.44
C HIS A 305 17.86 -20.69 -19.36
N PRO A 306 18.09 -19.37 -19.22
CA PRO A 306 19.02 -18.62 -20.07
C PRO A 306 20.45 -19.19 -20.07
N ASP A 307 20.98 -19.54 -18.89
CA ASP A 307 22.34 -20.12 -18.77
C ASP A 307 22.53 -21.44 -19.51
N LYS A 308 21.45 -22.22 -19.69
CA LYS A 308 21.49 -23.48 -20.44
C LYS A 308 21.30 -23.29 -21.94
N ASN A 309 20.80 -22.13 -22.33
CA ASN A 309 20.42 -21.79 -23.68
C ASN A 309 20.98 -20.40 -24.10
N PRO A 310 22.29 -20.12 -23.90
CA PRO A 310 22.83 -18.77 -24.05
C PRO A 310 22.76 -18.24 -25.48
N ASN A 311 22.63 -19.13 -26.47
CA ASN A 311 22.61 -18.81 -27.89
C ASN A 311 21.21 -18.88 -28.52
N VAL A 312 20.14 -19.08 -27.73
CA VAL A 312 18.77 -19.16 -28.22
C VAL A 312 18.12 -17.77 -28.15
N PRO A 313 17.82 -17.12 -29.29
CA PRO A 313 17.18 -15.81 -29.28
C PRO A 313 15.81 -15.87 -28.62
N GLY A 314 15.53 -14.93 -27.71
CA GLY A 314 14.23 -14.82 -27.04
C GLY A 314 14.01 -15.75 -25.84
N ILE A 315 15.01 -16.54 -25.44
CA ILE A 315 14.87 -17.48 -24.32
C ILE A 315 14.53 -16.81 -22.99
N GLU A 316 15.07 -15.62 -22.73
CA GLU A 316 14.76 -14.83 -21.53
C GLU A 316 13.26 -14.49 -21.47
N LYS A 317 12.65 -14.18 -22.63
CA LYS A 317 11.22 -13.87 -22.71
C LYS A 317 10.38 -15.12 -22.43
N GLU A 318 10.75 -16.28 -22.95
CA GLU A 318 10.06 -17.55 -22.67
C GLU A 318 10.17 -17.93 -21.19
N PHE A 319 11.36 -17.75 -20.60
CA PHE A 319 11.58 -17.97 -19.18
C PHE A 319 10.72 -17.04 -18.31
N ASP A 320 10.63 -15.76 -18.67
CA ASP A 320 9.76 -14.78 -18.03
C ASP A 320 8.28 -15.16 -18.17
N GLU A 321 7.84 -15.63 -19.35
CA GLU A 321 6.46 -16.09 -19.56
C GLU A 321 6.12 -17.31 -18.71
N VAL A 322 7.03 -18.28 -18.59
CA VAL A 322 6.90 -19.45 -17.70
C VAL A 322 6.80 -19.02 -16.23
N THR A 323 7.66 -18.10 -15.81
CA THR A 323 7.68 -17.57 -14.43
C THR A 323 6.39 -16.81 -14.14
N LYS A 324 5.92 -15.97 -15.06
CA LYS A 324 4.64 -15.26 -14.94
C LYS A 324 3.46 -16.23 -14.85
N ALA A 325 3.41 -17.26 -15.70
CA ALA A 325 2.36 -18.26 -15.66
C ALA A 325 2.31 -19.01 -14.31
N TYR A 326 3.47 -19.41 -13.79
CA TYR A 326 3.55 -20.01 -12.46
C TYR A 326 3.01 -19.07 -11.38
N ASN A 327 3.42 -17.79 -11.38
CA ASN A 327 2.93 -16.81 -10.43
C ASN A 327 1.41 -16.61 -10.52
N THR A 328 0.85 -16.52 -11.73
CA THR A 328 -0.61 -16.41 -11.94
C THR A 328 -1.36 -17.62 -11.35
N LEU A 329 -0.87 -18.84 -11.61
CA LEU A 329 -1.50 -20.05 -11.06
C LEU A 329 -1.31 -20.18 -9.55
N GLN A 330 -0.17 -19.73 -9.02
CA GLN A 330 0.08 -19.71 -7.58
C GLN A 330 -0.83 -18.70 -6.87
N GLU A 331 -1.08 -17.53 -7.47
CA GLU A 331 -2.02 -16.53 -6.95
C GLU A 331 -3.47 -17.06 -6.97
N TYR A 332 -3.89 -17.73 -8.04
CA TYR A 332 -5.22 -18.33 -8.15
C TYR A 332 -5.40 -19.52 -7.19
N CYS A 333 -4.41 -20.41 -7.14
CA CYS A 333 -4.53 -21.68 -6.44
C CYS A 333 -4.18 -21.57 -4.95
N GLN A 334 -5.11 -21.01 -4.17
CA GLN A 334 -4.91 -20.84 -2.72
C GLN A 334 -5.05 -22.15 -1.92
N ARG A 335 -5.77 -23.15 -2.45
CA ARG A 335 -6.01 -24.46 -1.81
C ARG A 335 -5.00 -25.51 -2.26
N GLU A 336 -4.98 -26.69 -1.62
CA GLU A 336 -4.07 -27.78 -2.01
C GLU A 336 -4.29 -28.29 -3.44
N SER A 337 -5.55 -28.26 -3.89
CA SER A 337 -5.95 -28.61 -5.26
C SER A 337 -6.91 -27.56 -5.80
N CYS A 338 -6.78 -27.28 -7.09
CA CYS A 338 -7.52 -26.25 -7.80
C CYS A 338 -8.07 -26.77 -9.11
N SER A 339 -9.28 -26.33 -9.41
CA SER A 339 -9.93 -26.56 -10.68
C SER A 339 -9.81 -25.32 -11.55
N PHE A 340 -9.52 -25.56 -12.81
CA PHE A 340 -9.41 -24.58 -13.88
C PHE A 340 -10.57 -24.69 -14.87
N ASN A 341 -11.59 -25.49 -14.53
CA ASN A 341 -12.84 -25.52 -15.27
C ASN A 341 -13.51 -24.14 -15.21
N GLU A 342 -14.05 -23.66 -16.34
CA GLU A 342 -14.61 -22.30 -16.44
C GLU A 342 -15.75 -22.05 -15.43
N GLU A 343 -16.60 -23.04 -15.16
CA GLU A 343 -17.73 -22.89 -14.22
C GLU A 343 -17.27 -22.77 -12.77
N GLU A 344 -16.27 -23.55 -12.37
CA GLU A 344 -15.68 -23.44 -11.04
C GLU A 344 -14.75 -22.23 -10.93
N PHE A 345 -14.08 -21.85 -12.01
CA PHE A 345 -13.28 -20.64 -12.10
C PHE A 345 -14.14 -19.40 -11.89
N LYS A 346 -15.33 -19.32 -12.52
CA LYS A 346 -16.29 -18.22 -12.31
C LYS A 346 -16.64 -18.00 -10.84
N LYS A 347 -16.57 -19.05 -10.00
CA LYS A 347 -16.78 -18.97 -8.54
C LYS A 347 -15.52 -18.56 -7.75
N ASN A 348 -14.35 -18.56 -8.36
CA ASN A 348 -13.03 -18.34 -7.75
C ASN A 348 -12.19 -17.23 -8.41
N THR A 349 -12.79 -16.42 -9.29
CA THR A 349 -12.08 -15.33 -10.01
C THR A 349 -11.63 -14.18 -9.13
N ILE A 350 -12.24 -14.04 -7.95
CA ILE A 350 -12.04 -12.93 -7.03
C ILE A 350 -11.09 -13.36 -5.93
N LEU A 351 -9.93 -12.71 -5.92
CA LEU A 351 -8.92 -12.84 -4.88
C LEU A 351 -8.94 -11.59 -4.00
N VAL A 352 -9.13 -11.78 -2.70
CA VAL A 352 -9.02 -10.69 -1.71
C VAL A 352 -7.70 -10.86 -0.97
N LYS A 353 -6.85 -9.84 -1.01
CA LYS A 353 -5.57 -9.85 -0.30
C LYS A 353 -5.23 -8.48 0.28
N LEU A 354 -4.21 -8.43 1.14
CA LEU A 354 -3.62 -7.16 1.55
C LEU A 354 -2.79 -6.60 0.39
N LYS A 355 -2.89 -5.29 0.20
CA LYS A 355 -2.01 -4.53 -0.67
C LYS A 355 -0.57 -4.64 -0.15
N GLU A 356 0.34 -5.01 -1.03
CA GLU A 356 1.77 -5.12 -0.75
C GLU A 356 2.41 -3.76 -0.43
#